data_AF-A0A6G1IU27-F1
#
_entry.id   AF-A0A6G1IU27-F1
#
_cell.length_a   1.000
_cell.length_b   1.000
_cell.length_c   1.000
_cell.angle_alpha   90.00
_cell.angle_beta   90.00
_cell.angle_gamma   90.00
#
_symmetry.space_group_name_H-M   'P 1'
#
loop_
_entity.id
_entity.type
_entity.pdbx_description
1 polymer ?
#
loop_
_entity_poly.entity_id
_entity_poly.type
_entity_poly.pdbx_seq_one_letter_code
_entity_poly.pdbx_strand_id
1 'polypeptide(L)'
;MHPCTLLLAGLAAIVDLTSAHGFVTGIRVNGIFFKGFDPDWGFTPVSAAESKPVPVGWTAKNIDIGFVAPDAFQTPHINCHKNSTAAKAYATANPGDTIEFVWNQWIDTHKGPILNYIAPCDGDCTTLTPSALHWTKFSQDGLITPGGQGYWITDALIENNFTASASLPKNLKPGNYVLRHEIIALHGAREDNGAQSYPQCLNVRVGGSGRVALGEGIPGTKLYNRTEPGMRFNLYDNPTRYLFPGPPVWTAAD
;
A
#
# COMPACT_ATOMS: atom_id res chain seq x y z
N MET A 1 -17.46 -6.24 67.88
CA MET A 1 -16.53 -5.44 67.04
C MET A 1 -15.75 -6.41 66.17
N HIS A 2 -16.09 -6.54 64.89
CA HIS A 2 -15.34 -7.30 63.89
C HIS A 2 -15.16 -6.37 62.69
N PRO A 3 -13.93 -6.13 62.20
CA PRO A 3 -13.73 -5.29 61.03
C PRO A 3 -14.00 -6.14 59.77
N CYS A 4 -14.87 -5.63 58.90
CA CYS A 4 -15.11 -6.16 57.57
C CYS A 4 -14.10 -5.50 56.62
N THR A 5 -13.08 -6.24 56.20
CA THR A 5 -12.07 -5.77 55.26
C THR A 5 -12.61 -5.93 53.83
N LEU A 6 -13.03 -4.82 53.22
CA LEU A 6 -13.38 -4.75 51.79
C LEU A 6 -12.09 -4.83 50.96
N LEU A 7 -11.85 -5.97 50.30
CA LEU A 7 -10.90 -6.04 49.19
C LEU A 7 -11.55 -5.42 47.94
N LEU A 8 -11.07 -4.24 47.53
CA LEU A 8 -11.29 -3.75 46.16
C LEU A 8 -10.35 -4.52 45.22
N ALA A 9 -10.89 -5.46 44.46
CA ALA A 9 -10.20 -6.02 43.29
C ALA A 9 -10.34 -5.02 42.13
N GLY A 10 -9.26 -4.28 41.82
CA GLY A 10 -9.19 -3.44 40.64
C GLY A 10 -9.10 -4.30 39.38
N LEU A 11 -10.15 -4.30 38.57
CA LEU A 11 -10.11 -4.85 37.21
C LEU A 11 -9.28 -3.90 36.33
N ALA A 12 -8.00 -4.21 36.12
CA ALA A 12 -7.22 -3.56 35.07
C ALA A 12 -7.73 -4.08 33.72
N ALA A 13 -8.55 -3.29 33.02
CA ALA A 13 -8.89 -3.54 31.64
C ALA A 13 -7.62 -3.37 30.80
N ILE A 14 -6.99 -4.49 30.43
CA ILE A 14 -5.98 -4.52 29.38
C ILE A 14 -6.76 -4.27 28.08
N VAL A 15 -6.82 -3.02 27.64
CA VAL A 15 -7.22 -2.72 26.27
C VAL A 15 -6.08 -3.22 25.39
N ASP A 16 -6.30 -4.34 24.70
CA ASP A 16 -5.46 -4.71 23.58
C ASP A 16 -5.46 -3.52 22.61
N LEU A 17 -4.32 -2.83 22.52
CA LEU A 17 -4.06 -1.88 21.46
C LEU A 17 -3.87 -2.69 20.18
N THR A 18 -4.95 -3.29 19.67
CA THR A 18 -4.94 -3.95 18.38
C THR A 18 -4.59 -2.89 17.36
N SER A 19 -3.35 -2.91 16.88
CA SER A 19 -2.93 -2.03 15.81
C SER A 19 -3.68 -2.45 14.54
N ALA A 20 -4.61 -1.60 14.12
CA ALA A 20 -5.44 -1.81 12.94
C ALA A 20 -4.66 -1.68 11.63
N HIS A 21 -3.51 -1.04 11.66
CA HIS A 21 -2.82 -0.56 10.46
C HIS A 21 -1.58 -1.38 10.13
N GLY A 22 -1.25 -1.47 8.85
CA GLY A 22 -0.14 -2.28 8.36
C GLY A 22 0.77 -1.54 7.39
N PHE A 23 1.83 -2.22 7.00
CA PHE A 23 2.75 -1.83 5.94
C PHE A 23 3.25 -3.07 5.19
N VAL A 24 3.83 -2.86 4.00
CA VAL A 24 4.39 -3.94 3.19
C VAL A 24 5.78 -4.31 3.72
N THR A 25 5.91 -5.51 4.28
CA THR A 25 7.18 -6.06 4.78
C THR A 25 8.17 -6.40 3.68
N GLY A 26 7.67 -6.58 2.45
CA GLY A 26 8.44 -6.91 1.26
C GLY A 26 7.57 -7.47 0.14
N ILE A 27 8.21 -7.84 -0.95
CA ILE A 27 7.56 -8.48 -2.10
C ILE A 27 8.20 -9.83 -2.41
N ARG A 28 7.42 -10.76 -2.96
CA ARG A 28 7.97 -11.96 -3.62
C ARG A 28 7.81 -11.85 -5.12
N VAL A 29 8.86 -12.22 -5.83
CA VAL A 29 8.87 -12.35 -7.29
C VAL A 29 9.45 -13.72 -7.61
N ASN A 30 8.67 -14.59 -8.25
CA ASN A 30 9.07 -15.97 -8.56
C ASN A 30 9.62 -16.73 -7.34
N GLY A 31 8.97 -16.55 -6.18
CA GLY A 31 9.36 -17.18 -4.91
C GLY A 31 10.53 -16.52 -4.16
N ILE A 32 11.21 -15.54 -4.76
CA ILE A 32 12.31 -14.80 -4.12
C ILE A 32 11.75 -13.63 -3.33
N PHE A 33 11.98 -13.59 -2.01
CA PHE A 33 11.55 -12.49 -1.15
C PHE A 33 12.56 -11.35 -1.13
N PHE A 34 12.10 -10.14 -1.44
CA PHE A 34 12.84 -8.89 -1.35
C PHE A 34 12.29 -8.05 -0.20
N LYS A 35 13.18 -7.68 0.73
CA LYS A 35 12.78 -6.94 1.93
C LYS A 35 12.28 -5.53 1.58
N GLY A 36 11.11 -5.18 2.08
CA GLY A 36 10.54 -3.84 2.04
C GLY A 36 11.10 -2.95 3.16
N PHE A 37 10.65 -1.70 3.19
CA PHE A 37 10.99 -0.81 4.30
C PHE A 37 10.10 -1.11 5.51
N ASP A 38 10.70 -1.11 6.69
CA ASP A 38 10.01 -1.26 7.96
C ASP A 38 10.04 0.09 8.70
N PRO A 39 8.88 0.72 8.94
CA PRO A 39 8.80 2.01 9.62
C PRO A 39 9.41 2.04 11.02
N ASP A 40 9.55 0.89 11.69
CA ASP A 40 10.06 0.79 13.07
C ASP A 40 11.59 0.73 13.16
N TRP A 41 12.31 0.72 12.03
CA TRP A 41 13.78 0.62 12.02
C TRP A 41 14.52 1.77 12.72
N GLY A 42 13.84 2.86 13.07
CA GLY A 42 14.39 3.93 13.92
C GLY A 42 14.66 3.53 15.37
N PHE A 43 14.09 2.41 15.85
CA PHE A 43 14.22 1.94 17.24
C PHE A 43 15.13 0.72 17.40
N THR A 44 15.64 0.16 16.30
CA THR A 44 16.61 -0.92 16.37
C THR A 44 17.99 -0.41 16.80
N PRO A 45 18.64 -1.06 17.79
CA PRO A 45 20.00 -0.72 18.20
C PRO A 45 20.97 -0.71 17.01
N VAL A 46 21.91 0.25 17.02
CA VAL A 46 22.91 0.46 15.94
C VAL A 46 23.72 -0.81 15.64
N SER A 47 23.93 -1.67 16.64
CA SER A 47 24.61 -2.97 16.50
C SER A 47 23.87 -3.97 15.59
N ALA A 48 22.57 -3.79 15.35
CA ALA A 48 21.77 -4.58 14.43
C ALA A 48 21.57 -3.89 13.06
N ALA A 49 22.10 -2.67 12.86
CA ALA A 49 21.91 -1.90 11.63
C ALA A 49 22.90 -2.29 10.51
N GLU A 50 24.12 -2.72 10.86
CA GLU A 50 25.17 -3.08 9.89
C GLU A 50 24.92 -4.41 9.15
N SER A 51 23.98 -5.24 9.62
CA SER A 51 23.61 -6.52 9.00
C SER A 51 22.26 -6.50 8.27
N LYS A 52 21.57 -5.35 8.20
CA LYS A 52 20.25 -5.29 7.57
C LYS A 52 20.35 -5.31 6.05
N PRO A 53 19.58 -6.17 5.35
CA PRO A 53 19.49 -6.09 3.90
C PRO A 53 18.95 -4.72 3.48
N VAL A 54 19.59 -4.11 2.49
CA VAL A 54 19.14 -2.84 1.92
C VAL A 54 17.75 -3.06 1.31
N PRO A 55 16.70 -2.37 1.79
CA PRO A 55 15.34 -2.61 1.31
C PRO A 55 15.17 -2.16 -0.13
N VAL A 56 14.29 -2.86 -0.85
CA VAL A 56 13.78 -2.42 -2.15
C VAL A 56 12.60 -1.45 -2.00
N GLY A 57 12.01 -1.39 -0.80
CA GLY A 57 10.95 -0.45 -0.43
C GLY A 57 11.48 0.94 -0.08
N TRP A 58 10.75 1.98 -0.48
CA TRP A 58 11.05 3.37 -0.14
C TRP A 58 10.86 3.60 1.36
N THR A 59 11.74 4.42 1.94
CA THR A 59 11.56 4.83 3.34
C THR A 59 10.36 5.76 3.48
N ALA A 60 9.73 5.79 4.65
CA ALA A 60 8.66 6.73 4.97
C ALA A 60 8.59 7.01 6.49
N LYS A 61 8.07 8.18 6.86
CA LYS A 61 7.82 8.58 8.26
C LYS A 61 6.40 8.22 8.69
N ASN A 62 6.08 6.94 8.68
CA ASN A 62 4.83 6.36 9.16
C ASN A 62 5.08 5.37 10.30
N ILE A 63 5.82 5.84 11.31
CA ILE A 63 6.13 5.07 12.53
C ILE A 63 4.84 4.70 13.28
N ASP A 64 3.80 5.53 13.12
CA ASP A 64 2.42 5.28 13.57
C ASP A 64 1.72 4.17 12.78
N ILE A 65 2.41 3.58 11.78
CA ILE A 65 1.87 2.67 10.75
C ILE A 65 0.58 3.20 10.11
N GLY A 66 0.40 4.52 10.13
CA GLY A 66 -0.83 5.19 9.73
C GLY A 66 -0.93 5.40 8.22
N PHE A 67 -1.84 6.30 7.85
CA PHE A 67 -2.25 6.54 6.46
C PHE A 67 -1.96 7.97 5.99
N VAL A 68 -2.15 8.22 4.69
CA VAL A 68 -2.30 9.54 4.07
C VAL A 68 -3.80 9.83 3.94
N ALA A 69 -4.25 10.95 4.52
CA ALA A 69 -5.65 11.37 4.48
C ALA A 69 -5.96 12.18 3.20
N PRO A 70 -7.24 12.30 2.79
CA PRO A 70 -7.63 13.06 1.60
C PRO A 70 -7.21 14.53 1.53
N ASP A 71 -7.05 15.25 2.64
CA ASP A 71 -6.46 16.62 2.62
C ASP A 71 -5.02 16.65 2.11
N ALA A 72 -4.29 15.54 2.26
CA ALA A 72 -2.91 15.41 1.85
C ALA A 72 -2.76 14.84 0.43
N PHE A 73 -3.85 14.55 -0.30
CA PHE A 73 -3.79 13.97 -1.65
C PHE A 73 -3.11 14.89 -2.67
N GLN A 74 -3.14 16.20 -2.48
CA GLN A 74 -2.43 17.15 -3.37
C GLN A 74 -0.98 17.43 -2.90
N THR A 75 -0.45 16.67 -1.95
CA THR A 75 0.91 16.81 -1.43
C THR A 75 1.81 15.65 -1.88
N PRO A 76 3.16 15.79 -1.83
CA PRO A 76 4.07 14.70 -2.19
C PRO A 76 3.85 13.40 -1.41
N HIS A 77 3.19 13.44 -0.24
CA HIS A 77 2.96 12.27 0.62
C HIS A 77 2.13 11.18 -0.04
N ILE A 78 1.25 11.50 -0.99
CA ILE A 78 0.40 10.51 -1.64
C ILE A 78 1.16 9.56 -2.59
N ASN A 79 2.37 9.94 -3.01
CA ASN A 79 3.19 9.14 -3.92
C ASN A 79 3.65 7.86 -3.24
N CYS A 80 4.52 8.00 -2.23
CA CYS A 80 5.22 6.90 -1.57
C CYS A 80 5.14 6.99 -0.04
N HIS A 81 4.04 7.56 0.47
CA HIS A 81 3.80 7.85 1.89
C HIS A 81 4.56 9.08 2.43
N LYS A 82 4.20 9.45 3.68
CA LYS A 82 4.72 10.59 4.46
C LYS A 82 6.25 10.68 4.40
N ASN A 83 6.79 11.82 3.96
CA ASN A 83 8.23 12.15 3.94
C ASN A 83 9.13 11.05 3.40
N SER A 84 8.72 10.44 2.28
CA SER A 84 9.42 9.29 1.72
C SER A 84 10.71 9.64 0.98
N THR A 85 11.67 8.72 1.03
CA THR A 85 12.91 8.81 0.23
C THR A 85 13.19 7.50 -0.49
N ALA A 86 13.80 7.63 -1.68
CA ALA A 86 14.03 6.52 -2.59
C ALA A 86 14.78 5.35 -1.96
N ALA A 87 14.30 4.14 -2.23
CA ALA A 87 14.98 2.91 -1.88
C ALA A 87 16.37 2.82 -2.56
N LYS A 88 17.28 2.06 -1.97
CA LYS A 88 18.68 1.94 -2.44
C LYS A 88 18.99 0.60 -3.12
N ALA A 89 18.00 -0.29 -3.20
CA ALA A 89 18.08 -1.58 -3.89
C ALA A 89 16.90 -1.75 -4.86
N TYR A 90 16.93 -2.84 -5.63
CA TYR A 90 15.91 -3.22 -6.60
C TYR A 90 15.51 -4.68 -6.39
N ALA A 91 14.21 -4.99 -6.52
CA ALA A 91 13.78 -6.35 -6.79
C ALA A 91 13.89 -6.64 -8.29
N THR A 92 14.35 -7.83 -8.65
CA THR A 92 14.40 -8.25 -10.06
C THR A 92 13.08 -8.89 -10.47
N ALA A 93 12.54 -8.49 -11.61
CA ALA A 93 11.34 -9.06 -12.20
C ALA A 93 11.43 -9.08 -13.73
N ASN A 94 10.52 -9.81 -14.37
CA ASN A 94 10.30 -9.81 -15.81
C ASN A 94 8.85 -9.45 -16.14
N PRO A 95 8.57 -8.99 -17.37
CA PRO A 95 7.20 -8.82 -17.84
C PRO A 95 6.38 -10.10 -17.66
N GLY A 96 5.16 -9.96 -17.13
CA GLY A 96 4.26 -11.09 -16.83
C GLY A 96 4.49 -11.80 -15.50
N ASP A 97 5.60 -11.51 -14.78
CA ASP A 97 5.80 -12.05 -13.43
C ASP A 97 4.69 -11.57 -12.50
N THR A 98 4.23 -12.46 -11.62
CA THR A 98 3.35 -12.10 -10.50
C THR A 98 4.18 -11.60 -9.33
N ILE A 99 3.82 -10.40 -8.85
CA ILE A 99 4.40 -9.78 -7.66
C ILE A 99 3.46 -10.02 -6.49
N GLU A 100 3.94 -10.68 -5.45
CA GLU A 100 3.20 -10.87 -4.19
C GLU A 100 3.63 -9.80 -3.18
N PHE A 101 2.72 -8.93 -2.77
CA PHE A 101 2.92 -7.88 -1.77
C PHE A 101 2.53 -8.41 -0.39
N VAL A 102 3.51 -8.49 0.51
CA VAL A 102 3.35 -9.13 1.83
C VAL A 102 3.21 -8.07 2.91
N TRP A 103 2.01 -7.91 3.45
CA TRP A 103 1.74 -7.01 4.57
C TRP A 103 2.09 -7.67 5.90
N ASN A 104 2.43 -6.85 6.91
CA ASN A 104 2.67 -7.37 8.26
C ASN A 104 1.38 -7.80 8.96
N GLN A 105 0.30 -7.05 8.74
CA GLN A 105 -1.02 -7.26 9.30
C GLN A 105 -2.05 -6.44 8.52
N TRP A 106 -3.32 -6.81 8.66
CA TRP A 106 -4.48 -6.02 8.25
C TRP A 106 -5.69 -6.44 9.07
N ILE A 107 -6.65 -5.55 9.31
CA ILE A 107 -7.87 -5.89 10.05
C ILE A 107 -9.10 -5.88 9.15
N ASP A 108 -10.05 -6.78 9.45
CA ASP A 108 -11.25 -7.07 8.66
C ASP A 108 -12.22 -5.89 8.54
N THR A 109 -12.20 -4.97 9.51
CA THR A 109 -12.99 -3.73 9.45
C THR A 109 -12.45 -2.73 8.42
N HIS A 110 -11.17 -2.80 8.06
CA HIS A 110 -10.53 -1.87 7.11
C HIS A 110 -10.73 -2.33 5.66
N LYS A 111 -11.99 -2.50 5.29
CA LYS A 111 -12.40 -2.93 3.95
C LYS A 111 -12.09 -1.88 2.91
N GLY A 112 -11.65 -2.29 1.73
CA GLY A 112 -11.47 -1.38 0.60
C GLY A 112 -10.70 -1.98 -0.57
N PRO A 113 -10.42 -1.17 -1.60
CA PRO A 113 -9.69 -1.62 -2.77
C PRO A 113 -8.18 -1.73 -2.54
N ILE A 114 -7.55 -2.50 -3.44
CA ILE A 114 -6.12 -2.53 -3.67
C ILE A 114 -5.85 -2.00 -5.07
N LEU A 115 -4.95 -1.04 -5.18
CA LEU A 115 -4.57 -0.39 -6.43
C LEU A 115 -3.06 -0.52 -6.64
N ASN A 116 -2.64 -0.87 -7.85
CA ASN A 116 -1.22 -0.95 -8.19
C ASN A 116 -0.88 -0.05 -9.37
N TYR A 117 0.16 0.74 -9.19
CA TYR A 117 0.69 1.65 -10.18
C TYR A 117 2.17 1.36 -10.44
N ILE A 118 2.62 1.75 -11.62
CA ILE A 118 4.02 1.68 -12.05
C ILE A 118 4.43 3.03 -12.65
N ALA A 119 5.63 3.48 -12.33
CA ALA A 119 6.24 4.68 -12.89
C ALA A 119 7.64 4.35 -13.41
N PRO A 120 8.02 4.80 -14.62
CA PRO A 120 9.39 4.66 -15.08
C PRO A 120 10.31 5.58 -14.26
N CYS A 121 11.53 5.14 -14.00
CA CYS A 121 12.53 5.99 -13.34
C CYS A 121 13.36 6.83 -14.29
N ASP A 122 13.27 6.54 -15.60
CA ASP A 122 14.07 7.18 -16.67
C ASP A 122 15.58 7.24 -16.36
N GLY A 123 16.08 6.20 -15.70
CA GLY A 123 17.44 6.15 -15.17
C GLY A 123 17.49 5.39 -13.86
N ASP A 124 18.07 6.02 -12.83
CA ASP A 124 18.23 5.42 -11.52
C ASP A 124 17.15 5.87 -10.53
N CYS A 125 16.29 4.94 -10.12
CA CYS A 125 15.26 5.15 -9.10
C CYS A 125 15.85 5.60 -7.75
N THR A 126 17.10 5.25 -7.42
CA THR A 126 17.65 5.48 -6.07
C THR A 126 17.93 6.96 -5.75
N THR A 127 17.86 7.82 -6.77
CA THR A 127 18.11 9.28 -6.67
C THR A 127 16.84 10.11 -6.83
N LEU A 128 15.70 9.48 -7.13
CA LEU A 128 14.46 10.19 -7.39
C LEU A 128 13.84 10.77 -6.12
N THR A 129 13.06 11.83 -6.32
CA THR A 129 12.11 12.33 -5.32
C THR A 129 10.72 11.77 -5.61
N PRO A 130 9.83 11.61 -4.61
CA PRO A 130 8.49 11.10 -4.85
C PRO A 130 7.70 11.90 -5.90
N SER A 131 7.91 13.22 -5.96
CA SER A 131 7.24 14.12 -6.90
C SER A 131 7.70 14.00 -8.35
N ALA A 132 8.82 13.32 -8.62
CA ALA A 132 9.30 13.09 -9.99
C ALA A 132 8.51 11.99 -10.72
N LEU A 133 7.81 11.14 -9.96
CA LEU A 133 7.15 9.95 -10.48
C LEU A 133 5.80 10.29 -11.13
N HIS A 134 5.57 9.68 -12.29
CA HIS A 134 4.32 9.77 -13.05
C HIS A 134 3.74 8.36 -13.19
N TRP A 135 2.56 8.17 -12.61
CA TRP A 135 1.99 6.86 -12.32
C TRP A 135 1.06 6.38 -13.44
N THR A 136 1.24 5.13 -13.83
CA THR A 136 0.33 4.37 -14.68
C THR A 136 -0.30 3.26 -13.86
N LYS A 137 -1.62 3.21 -13.76
CA LYS A 137 -2.32 2.12 -13.05
C LYS A 137 -2.25 0.85 -13.91
N PHE A 138 -1.77 -0.27 -13.36
CA PHE A 138 -1.70 -1.54 -14.09
C PHE A 138 -2.60 -2.63 -13.52
N SER A 139 -3.11 -2.47 -12.29
CA SER A 139 -4.16 -3.33 -11.75
C SER A 139 -4.95 -2.63 -10.65
N GLN A 140 -6.17 -3.10 -10.45
CA GLN A 140 -7.04 -2.71 -9.35
C GLN A 140 -8.01 -3.84 -9.03
N ASP A 141 -8.27 -4.05 -7.75
CA ASP A 141 -9.28 -4.98 -7.25
C ASP A 141 -10.00 -4.33 -6.06
N GLY A 142 -11.25 -4.70 -5.83
CA GLY A 142 -12.12 -3.97 -4.89
C GLY A 142 -13.19 -4.87 -4.29
N LEU A 143 -14.45 -4.43 -4.38
CA LEU A 143 -15.60 -5.21 -3.93
C LEU A 143 -15.75 -6.47 -4.81
N ILE A 144 -15.58 -7.64 -4.22
CA ILE A 144 -15.66 -8.96 -4.89
C ILE A 144 -17.10 -9.49 -4.83
N THR A 145 -17.68 -9.53 -3.63
CA THR A 145 -19.06 -10.00 -3.42
C THR A 145 -19.87 -8.92 -2.72
N PRO A 146 -20.89 -8.34 -3.39
CA PRO A 146 -21.85 -7.42 -2.78
C PRO A 146 -22.68 -8.04 -1.64
N GLY A 147 -23.22 -7.18 -0.77
CA GLY A 147 -24.14 -7.58 0.31
C GLY A 147 -23.64 -7.20 1.70
N GLY A 148 -24.49 -6.56 2.51
CA GLY A 148 -24.11 -6.06 3.84
C GLY A 148 -23.02 -4.99 3.75
N GLN A 149 -21.81 -5.29 4.20
CA GLN A 149 -20.63 -4.42 3.98
C GLN A 149 -19.79 -4.87 2.77
N GLY A 150 -20.15 -5.98 2.14
CA GLY A 150 -19.43 -6.61 1.05
C GLY A 150 -18.23 -7.44 1.50
N TYR A 151 -17.80 -8.36 0.63
CA TYR A 151 -16.50 -9.03 0.70
C TYR A 151 -15.55 -8.33 -0.27
N TRP A 152 -14.42 -7.85 0.23
CA TRP A 152 -13.46 -7.00 -0.48
C TRP A 152 -12.14 -7.71 -0.71
N ILE A 153 -11.33 -7.19 -1.63
CA ILE A 153 -9.98 -7.71 -1.87
C ILE A 153 -9.10 -7.67 -0.60
N THR A 154 -9.34 -6.74 0.32
CA THR A 154 -8.67 -6.72 1.63
C THR A 154 -9.05 -7.91 2.52
N ASP A 155 -10.27 -8.45 2.38
CA ASP A 155 -10.67 -9.67 3.08
C ASP A 155 -9.93 -10.89 2.51
N ALA A 156 -9.84 -10.98 1.17
CA ALA A 156 -9.03 -11.99 0.50
C ALA A 156 -7.53 -11.88 0.85
N LEU A 157 -7.02 -10.66 1.02
CA LEU A 157 -5.66 -10.42 1.52
C LEU A 157 -5.46 -11.03 2.91
N ILE A 158 -6.40 -10.83 3.85
CA ILE A 158 -6.31 -11.39 5.21
C ILE A 158 -6.32 -12.92 5.16
N GLU A 159 -7.24 -13.49 4.39
CA GLU A 159 -7.36 -14.95 4.22
C GLU A 159 -6.13 -15.56 3.54
N ASN A 160 -5.45 -14.81 2.68
CA ASN A 160 -4.21 -15.20 2.02
C ASN A 160 -2.95 -14.80 2.81
N ASN A 161 -2.98 -14.93 4.14
CA ASN A 161 -1.85 -14.61 5.02
C ASN A 161 -1.26 -13.21 4.76
N PHE A 162 -2.13 -12.20 4.68
CA PHE A 162 -1.79 -10.80 4.43
C PHE A 162 -1.03 -10.55 3.11
N THR A 163 -1.31 -11.36 2.09
CA THR A 163 -0.62 -11.28 0.80
C THR A 163 -1.58 -10.92 -0.34
N ALA A 164 -1.29 -9.81 -1.03
CA ALA A 164 -1.96 -9.44 -2.28
C ALA A 164 -1.06 -9.73 -3.47
N SER A 165 -1.64 -10.04 -4.64
CA SER A 165 -0.87 -10.35 -5.85
C SER A 165 -1.28 -9.46 -7.02
N ALA A 166 -0.31 -9.06 -7.85
CA ALA A 166 -0.58 -8.43 -9.13
C ALA A 166 0.48 -8.81 -10.17
N SER A 167 0.07 -9.08 -11.40
CA SER A 167 0.99 -9.40 -12.49
C SER A 167 1.49 -8.13 -13.18
N LEU A 168 2.80 -8.09 -13.48
CA LEU A 168 3.34 -7.03 -14.34
C LEU A 168 2.81 -7.17 -15.76
N PRO A 169 2.58 -6.07 -16.50
CA PRO A 169 2.15 -6.15 -17.89
C PRO A 169 3.12 -6.99 -18.73
N LYS A 170 2.59 -7.94 -19.51
CA LYS A 170 3.37 -9.00 -20.17
C LYS A 170 4.32 -8.50 -21.24
N ASN A 171 4.02 -7.34 -21.83
CA ASN A 171 4.81 -6.72 -22.89
C ASN A 171 5.55 -5.46 -22.42
N LEU A 172 5.61 -5.21 -21.10
CA LEU A 172 6.31 -4.06 -20.51
C LEU A 172 7.78 -4.04 -20.94
N LYS A 173 8.24 -2.89 -21.42
CA LYS A 173 9.64 -2.68 -21.82
C LYS A 173 10.58 -2.90 -20.61
N PRO A 174 11.78 -3.48 -20.81
CA PRO A 174 12.80 -3.54 -19.77
C PRO A 174 13.21 -2.15 -19.27
N GLY A 175 13.51 -2.04 -17.98
CA GLY A 175 13.87 -0.77 -17.35
C GLY A 175 13.83 -0.81 -15.84
N ASN A 176 14.18 0.33 -15.23
CA ASN A 176 14.02 0.56 -13.80
C ASN A 176 12.68 1.28 -13.56
N TYR A 177 11.89 0.77 -12.64
CA TYR A 177 10.56 1.26 -12.33
C TYR A 177 10.35 1.37 -10.81
N VAL A 178 9.44 2.25 -10.42
CA VAL A 178 8.85 2.24 -9.07
C VAL A 178 7.45 1.64 -9.17
N LEU A 179 7.19 0.59 -8.40
CA LEU A 179 5.84 0.11 -8.13
C LEU A 179 5.26 0.89 -6.95
N ARG A 180 4.00 1.28 -7.03
CA ARG A 180 3.22 1.83 -5.91
C ARG A 180 2.02 0.91 -5.69
N HIS A 181 2.08 0.16 -4.60
CA HIS A 181 1.00 -0.69 -4.11
C HIS A 181 0.24 0.06 -3.02
N GLU A 182 -1.09 0.02 -3.04
CA GLU A 182 -1.89 0.80 -2.09
C GLU A 182 -3.17 0.07 -1.70
N ILE A 183 -3.45 0.01 -0.40
CA ILE A 183 -4.79 -0.19 0.12
C ILE A 183 -5.42 1.17 0.42
N ILE A 184 -6.71 1.33 0.11
CA ILE A 184 -7.52 2.45 0.60
C ILE A 184 -8.57 1.91 1.56
N ALA A 185 -8.46 2.15 2.87
CA ALA A 185 -9.48 1.71 3.83
C ALA A 185 -10.68 2.65 3.82
N LEU A 186 -11.89 2.07 3.76
CA LEU A 186 -13.15 2.78 3.57
C LEU A 186 -14.06 2.83 4.81
N HIS A 187 -13.61 2.27 5.94
CA HIS A 187 -14.43 2.18 7.17
C HIS A 187 -14.89 3.56 7.70
N GLY A 188 -14.13 4.62 7.43
CA GLY A 188 -14.47 6.01 7.74
C GLY A 188 -14.94 6.83 6.53
N ALA A 189 -14.93 6.29 5.32
CA ALA A 189 -15.06 7.05 4.06
C ALA A 189 -16.44 7.64 3.79
N ARG A 190 -17.44 7.36 4.64
CA ARG A 190 -18.72 8.08 4.59
C ARG A 190 -18.53 9.56 4.93
N GLU A 191 -17.59 9.88 5.80
CA GLU A 191 -17.31 11.24 6.29
C GLU A 191 -16.25 11.95 5.44
N ASP A 192 -16.17 13.28 5.58
CA ASP A 192 -15.14 14.04 4.87
C ASP A 192 -13.79 13.63 5.38
N ASN A 193 -12.82 13.51 4.48
CA ASN A 193 -11.46 13.12 4.86
C ASN A 193 -11.37 11.73 5.51
N GLY A 194 -12.42 10.90 5.42
CA GLY A 194 -12.52 9.65 6.18
C GLY A 194 -11.90 8.43 5.50
N ALA A 195 -11.64 8.47 4.18
CA ALA A 195 -10.87 7.43 3.49
C ALA A 195 -9.40 7.48 3.96
N GLN A 196 -8.74 6.32 4.00
CA GLN A 196 -7.37 6.20 4.50
C GLN A 196 -6.50 5.49 3.48
N SER A 197 -5.52 6.19 2.91
CA SER A 197 -4.66 5.68 1.85
C SER A 197 -3.31 5.20 2.40
N TYR A 198 -2.90 3.98 2.04
CA TYR A 198 -1.68 3.32 2.51
C TYR A 198 -0.72 2.99 1.34
N PRO A 199 -0.14 4.00 0.68
CA PRO A 199 0.74 3.78 -0.46
C PRO A 199 2.11 3.27 0.00
N GLN A 200 2.62 2.23 -0.67
CA GLN A 200 3.92 1.62 -0.43
C GLN A 200 4.67 1.54 -1.76
N CYS A 201 5.84 2.19 -1.84
CA CYS A 201 6.64 2.21 -3.06
C CYS A 201 7.81 1.24 -3.01
N LEU A 202 8.07 0.53 -4.10
CA LEU A 202 9.18 -0.41 -4.24
C LEU A 202 9.89 -0.23 -5.57
N ASN A 203 11.23 -0.22 -5.55
CA ASN A 203 12.03 -0.22 -6.77
C ASN A 203 12.08 -1.62 -7.37
N VAL A 204 11.78 -1.72 -8.66
CA VAL A 204 11.91 -2.96 -9.44
C VAL A 204 12.75 -2.73 -10.68
N ARG A 205 13.59 -3.71 -11.00
CA ARG A 205 14.34 -3.76 -12.27
C ARG A 205 13.69 -4.83 -13.13
N VAL A 206 13.02 -4.39 -14.19
CA VAL A 206 12.33 -5.23 -15.15
C VAL A 206 13.30 -5.61 -16.27
N GLY A 207 13.51 -6.90 -16.45
CA GLY A 207 14.29 -7.48 -17.55
C GLY A 207 13.41 -7.86 -18.75
N GLY A 208 13.76 -8.96 -19.42
CA GLY A 208 12.97 -9.55 -20.51
C GLY A 208 13.10 -8.84 -21.85
N SER A 209 12.12 -9.08 -22.73
CA SER A 209 12.11 -8.63 -24.13
C SER A 209 10.85 -7.87 -24.54
N GLY A 210 10.05 -7.45 -23.55
CA GLY A 210 8.87 -6.61 -23.78
C GLY A 210 9.25 -5.31 -24.51
N ARG A 211 8.28 -4.74 -25.24
CA ARG A 211 8.54 -3.63 -26.17
C ARG A 211 7.66 -2.41 -25.94
N VAL A 212 6.61 -2.55 -25.13
CA VAL A 212 5.65 -1.49 -24.89
C VAL A 212 6.14 -0.64 -23.72
N ALA A 213 6.47 0.62 -24.02
CA ALA A 213 6.81 1.60 -23.01
C ALA A 213 5.55 2.17 -22.36
N LEU A 214 5.68 2.63 -21.10
CA LEU A 214 4.65 3.43 -20.46
C LEU A 214 4.51 4.77 -21.21
N GLY A 215 3.27 5.28 -21.31
CA GLY A 215 3.01 6.62 -21.84
C GLY A 215 3.27 7.72 -20.81
N GLU A 216 2.74 8.92 -21.07
CA GLU A 216 2.72 9.98 -20.05
C GLU A 216 1.83 9.54 -18.87
N GLY A 217 2.45 9.25 -17.73
CA GLY A 217 1.75 8.90 -16.49
C GLY A 217 1.13 10.11 -15.80
N ILE A 218 0.42 9.86 -14.70
CA ILE A 218 -0.25 10.90 -13.90
C ILE A 218 0.60 11.27 -12.68
N PRO A 219 0.89 12.56 -12.40
CA PRO A 219 1.55 12.96 -11.16
C PRO A 219 0.77 12.46 -9.94
N GLY A 220 1.46 11.99 -8.88
CA GLY A 220 0.78 11.44 -7.70
C GLY A 220 -0.24 12.38 -7.07
N THR A 221 0.05 13.68 -7.05
CA THR A 221 -0.83 14.73 -6.50
C THR A 221 -2.13 14.94 -7.29
N LYS A 222 -2.25 14.29 -8.45
CA LYS A 222 -3.43 14.29 -9.32
C LYS A 222 -4.08 12.92 -9.44
N LEU A 223 -3.59 11.90 -8.73
CA LEU A 223 -4.22 10.58 -8.74
C LEU A 223 -5.62 10.63 -8.14
N TYR A 224 -5.81 11.36 -7.04
CA TYR A 224 -7.04 11.30 -6.26
C TYR A 224 -7.65 12.67 -5.99
N ASN A 225 -8.97 12.68 -5.90
CA ASN A 225 -9.74 13.82 -5.44
C ASN A 225 -10.57 13.41 -4.22
N ARG A 226 -10.49 14.19 -3.13
CA ARG A 226 -11.22 13.94 -1.88
C ARG A 226 -12.73 13.67 -2.10
N THR A 227 -13.35 14.28 -3.11
CA THR A 227 -14.80 14.17 -3.35
C THR A 227 -15.20 13.11 -4.37
N GLU A 228 -14.25 12.37 -4.96
CA GLU A 228 -14.59 11.35 -5.94
C GLU A 228 -15.38 10.19 -5.29
N PRO A 229 -16.30 9.53 -6.03
CA PRO A 229 -17.20 8.53 -5.44
C PRO A 229 -16.51 7.34 -4.74
N GLY A 230 -15.27 7.03 -5.14
CA GLY A 230 -14.46 6.00 -4.50
C GLY A 230 -13.82 6.42 -3.17
N MET A 231 -13.72 7.74 -2.90
CA MET A 231 -13.14 8.32 -1.69
C MET A 231 -14.21 8.81 -0.70
N ARG A 232 -15.37 9.23 -1.22
CA ARG A 232 -16.60 9.48 -0.44
C ARG A 232 -17.56 8.33 -0.61
N PHE A 233 -17.41 7.30 0.23
CA PHE A 233 -18.07 6.02 0.05
C PHE A 233 -18.65 5.50 1.37
N ASN A 234 -19.94 5.16 1.35
CA ASN A 234 -20.59 4.56 2.51
C ASN A 234 -20.57 3.01 2.42
N LEU A 235 -19.58 2.41 3.07
CA LEU A 235 -19.43 0.96 3.18
C LEU A 235 -20.63 0.27 3.84
N TYR A 236 -21.38 0.99 4.68
CA TYR A 236 -22.46 0.42 5.50
C TYR A 236 -23.84 0.48 4.85
N ASP A 237 -23.94 1.00 3.62
CA ASP A 237 -25.20 1.17 2.88
C ASP A 237 -25.41 0.09 1.80
N ASN A 238 -25.02 -1.15 2.11
CA ASN A 238 -25.20 -2.31 1.24
C ASN A 238 -24.68 -2.10 -0.21
N PRO A 239 -23.38 -1.76 -0.39
CA PRO A 239 -22.86 -1.42 -1.69
C PRO A 239 -22.94 -2.59 -2.68
N THR A 240 -23.44 -2.29 -3.88
CA THR A 240 -23.52 -3.24 -5.00
C THR A 240 -22.44 -3.06 -6.05
N ARG A 241 -21.75 -1.92 -6.01
CA ARG A 241 -20.64 -1.56 -6.90
C ARG A 241 -19.68 -0.62 -6.19
N TYR A 242 -18.44 -0.60 -6.65
CA TYR A 242 -17.43 0.37 -6.22
C TYR A 242 -16.83 1.07 -7.44
N LEU A 243 -16.78 2.40 -7.40
CA LEU A 243 -16.14 3.20 -8.44
C LEU A 243 -14.70 3.47 -8.01
N PHE A 244 -13.75 2.84 -8.69
CA PHE A 244 -12.34 2.98 -8.36
C PHE A 244 -11.86 4.43 -8.57
N PRO A 245 -11.10 4.98 -7.62
CA PRO A 245 -10.50 6.30 -7.75
C PRO A 245 -9.29 6.28 -8.69
N GLY A 246 -8.90 7.45 -9.20
CA GLY A 246 -7.76 7.63 -10.08
C GLY A 246 -7.92 7.10 -11.52
N PRO A 247 -6.83 7.08 -12.32
CA PRO A 247 -6.90 6.82 -13.75
C PRO A 247 -7.38 5.39 -14.08
N PRO A 248 -7.86 5.13 -15.31
CA PRO A 248 -8.20 3.77 -15.75
C PRO A 248 -6.97 2.86 -15.74
N VAL A 249 -7.20 1.55 -15.64
CA VAL A 249 -6.14 0.55 -15.81
C VAL A 249 -5.58 0.63 -17.23
N TRP A 250 -4.26 0.67 -17.33
CA TRP A 250 -3.54 0.63 -18.59
C TRP A 250 -3.44 -0.80 -19.10
N THR A 251 -3.96 -1.03 -20.31
CA THR A 251 -4.05 -2.38 -20.91
C THR A 251 -3.21 -2.55 -22.18
N ALA A 252 -2.42 -1.54 -22.55
CA ALA A 252 -1.70 -1.55 -23.83
C ALA A 252 -0.54 -2.58 -23.88
N ALA A 253 -0.18 -3.20 -22.75
CA ALA A 253 0.92 -4.15 -22.64
C ALA A 253 0.51 -5.51 -22.02
N ASP A 254 -0.78 -5.83 -21.97
CA ASP A 254 -1.30 -7.09 -21.41
C ASP A 254 -1.10 -8.32 -22.31
#